data_AF-A0AA39IHV1-F1
#
_entry.id   AF-A0AA39IHV1-F1
#
_cell.length_a   1.000
_cell.length_b   1.000
_cell.length_c   1.000
_cell.angle_alpha   90.00
_cell.angle_beta   90.00
_cell.angle_gamma   90.00
#
_symmetry.space_group_name_H-M   'P 1'
#
loop_
_entity.id
_entity.type
_entity.pdbx_description
1 polymer ?
#
loop_
_entity_poly.entity_id
_entity_poly.type
_entity_poly.pdbx_seq_one_letter_code
_entity_poly.pdbx_strand_id
1 'polypeptide(L)'
;MGKTAAMSNERWVWSDEAPDVELVEPAVRVSISRNRLVFGSVEERSPVEHSFSIVNHSDVPVAFKILSSDNYSYFVSQKIGVIEGVRLRAFPFVETKNSLRITVFRRPTSCFRQEFGDPKRLKQHHKQRMHILVAPLLSWTANPAAAFLFSRSFEKLRLCLEFTGKEPSPDDRAELLVDKKGWNTWGHVVQKKP
;
A
#
# COMPACT_ATOMS: atom_id res chain seq x y z
N MET A 1 -13.18 -31.78 -35.36
CA MET A 1 -14.13 -30.88 -34.67
C MET A 1 -13.49 -30.55 -33.33
N GLY A 2 -12.81 -29.41 -33.18
CA GLY A 2 -13.42 -28.12 -32.87
C GLY A 2 -12.97 -27.72 -31.46
N LYS A 3 -11.76 -27.15 -31.34
CA LYS A 3 -11.21 -26.63 -30.08
C LYS A 3 -12.07 -25.45 -29.61
N THR A 4 -12.87 -25.63 -28.56
CA THR A 4 -13.47 -24.52 -27.83
C THR A 4 -12.42 -23.95 -26.89
N ALA A 5 -11.79 -22.85 -27.32
CA ALA A 5 -11.02 -21.98 -26.44
C ALA A 5 -12.00 -21.26 -25.51
N ALA A 6 -12.26 -21.83 -24.33
CA ALA A 6 -12.95 -21.13 -23.26
C ALA A 6 -11.95 -20.23 -22.53
N MET A 7 -11.76 -19.01 -23.04
CA MET A 7 -11.18 -17.93 -22.23
C MET A 7 -12.25 -17.40 -21.28
N SER A 8 -12.47 -18.12 -20.19
CA SER A 8 -13.19 -17.60 -19.03
C SER A 8 -12.17 -16.99 -18.07
N ASN A 9 -12.20 -15.67 -17.92
CA ASN A 9 -11.49 -14.94 -16.87
C ASN A 9 -12.23 -15.01 -15.52
N GLU A 10 -13.01 -16.06 -15.29
CA GLU A 10 -13.80 -16.25 -14.08
C GLU A 10 -13.42 -17.62 -13.50
N ARG A 11 -12.64 -17.58 -12.41
CA ARG A 11 -12.17 -18.75 -11.64
C ARG A 11 -13.32 -19.43 -10.90
N TRP A 12 -14.27 -19.96 -11.67
CA TRP A 12 -15.32 -20.85 -11.17
C TRP A 12 -15.48 -21.96 -12.21
N VAL A 13 -14.94 -23.14 -11.93
CA VAL A 13 -15.29 -24.35 -12.66
C VAL A 13 -16.13 -25.17 -11.71
N TRP A 14 -17.44 -25.18 -11.94
CA TRP A 14 -18.29 -26.22 -11.39
C TRP A 14 -18.03 -27.46 -12.23
N SER A 15 -17.44 -28.50 -11.62
CA SER A 15 -17.39 -29.83 -12.22
C SER A 15 -17.99 -30.82 -11.23
N ASP A 16 -18.96 -31.60 -11.69
CA ASP A 16 -19.62 -32.66 -10.90
C ASP A 16 -18.64 -33.77 -10.45
N GLU A 17 -17.39 -33.73 -10.91
CA GLU A 17 -16.34 -34.73 -10.66
C GLU A 17 -15.48 -34.47 -9.40
N ALA A 18 -15.54 -33.27 -8.79
CA ALA A 18 -14.77 -32.94 -7.58
C ALA A 18 -15.50 -31.91 -6.70
N PRO A 19 -16.26 -32.35 -5.67
CA PRO A 19 -17.05 -31.46 -4.81
C PRO A 19 -16.24 -30.70 -3.75
N ASP A 20 -14.92 -30.82 -3.74
CA ASP A 20 -14.05 -30.05 -2.86
C ASP A 20 -13.99 -28.60 -3.35
N VAL A 21 -14.90 -27.78 -2.83
CA VAL A 21 -14.93 -26.33 -3.06
C VAL A 21 -13.66 -25.73 -2.45
N GLU A 22 -12.59 -25.64 -3.24
CA GLU A 22 -11.48 -24.77 -2.90
C GLU A 22 -12.01 -23.33 -2.92
N LEU A 23 -12.08 -22.70 -1.74
CA LEU A 23 -12.35 -21.27 -1.65
C LEU A 23 -11.18 -20.52 -2.30
N VAL A 24 -11.30 -20.21 -3.59
CA VAL A 24 -10.30 -19.43 -4.29
C VAL A 24 -10.45 -17.97 -3.86
N GLU A 25 -9.58 -17.53 -2.98
CA GLU A 25 -9.54 -16.13 -2.56
C GLU A 25 -9.35 -15.22 -3.80
N PRO A 26 -10.10 -14.11 -3.89
CA PRO A 26 -9.97 -13.20 -5.01
C PRO A 26 -8.56 -12.60 -5.03
N ALA A 27 -7.90 -12.65 -6.19
CA ALA A 27 -6.53 -12.17 -6.32
C ALA A 27 -6.46 -10.67 -6.04
N VAL A 28 -5.75 -10.29 -4.96
CA VAL A 28 -5.54 -8.89 -4.59
C VAL A 28 -4.55 -8.28 -5.57
N ARG A 29 -4.99 -7.29 -6.34
CA ARG A 29 -4.14 -6.55 -7.29
C ARG A 29 -4.03 -5.11 -6.83
N VAL A 30 -3.09 -4.80 -5.92
CA VAL A 30 -2.83 -3.43 -5.45
C VAL A 30 -1.39 -2.98 -5.68
N SER A 31 -1.21 -1.74 -6.12
CA SER A 31 0.10 -1.10 -6.31
C SER A 31 0.18 0.26 -5.63
N ILE A 32 1.39 0.72 -5.33
CA ILE A 32 1.66 2.09 -4.90
C ILE A 32 2.36 2.91 -5.98
N SER A 33 2.03 4.20 -6.06
CA SER A 33 2.63 5.10 -7.04
C SER A 33 4.05 5.54 -6.69
N ARG A 34 4.45 5.42 -5.41
CA ARG A 34 5.78 5.81 -4.89
C ARG A 34 6.14 4.89 -3.73
N ASN A 35 7.39 4.43 -3.68
CA ASN A 35 7.88 3.50 -2.64
C ASN A 35 9.10 4.03 -1.87
N ARG A 36 9.62 5.21 -2.23
CA ARG A 36 10.64 5.94 -1.48
C ARG A 36 10.16 7.37 -1.24
N LEU A 37 10.08 7.77 0.03
CA LEU A 37 9.71 9.10 0.46
C LEU A 37 10.90 9.70 1.22
N VAL A 38 11.50 10.77 0.69
CA VAL A 38 12.71 11.39 1.26
C VAL A 38 12.32 12.68 1.97
N PHE A 39 12.64 12.81 3.25
CA PHE A 39 12.26 13.94 4.09
C PHE A 39 13.50 14.69 4.58
N GLY A 40 13.50 16.00 4.36
CA GLY A 40 14.41 16.93 5.02
C GLY A 40 14.08 17.18 6.49
N SER A 41 14.98 17.89 7.16
CA SER A 41 14.89 18.38 8.53
C SER A 41 14.35 19.81 8.53
N VAL A 42 13.16 20.00 9.12
CA VAL A 42 12.57 21.32 9.38
C VAL A 42 12.53 21.56 10.89
N GLU A 43 13.00 22.72 11.34
CA GLU A 43 12.93 23.10 12.76
C GLU A 43 11.55 23.70 13.13
N GLU A 44 10.90 24.38 12.19
CA GLU A 44 9.62 25.06 12.38
C GLU A 44 8.40 24.15 12.45
N ARG A 45 7.26 24.69 12.88
CA ARG A 45 6.07 23.94 13.31
C ARG A 45 5.31 23.22 12.18
N SER A 46 5.60 23.50 10.91
CA SER A 46 4.93 22.86 9.77
C SER A 46 5.59 21.51 9.42
N PRO A 47 4.85 20.39 9.44
CA PRO A 47 5.35 19.08 9.01
C PRO A 47 5.76 19.06 7.53
N VAL A 48 6.83 18.32 7.20
CA VAL A 48 7.15 18.02 5.79
C VAL A 48 6.23 16.91 5.32
N GLU A 49 5.58 17.12 4.17
CA GLU A 49 4.61 16.18 3.63
C GLU A 49 5.02 15.58 2.28
N HIS A 50 4.75 14.29 2.13
CA HIS A 50 4.79 13.61 0.85
C HIS A 50 3.55 12.76 0.66
N SER A 51 2.96 12.82 -0.54
CA SER A 51 1.85 11.95 -0.90
C SER A 51 2.29 10.80 -1.79
N PHE A 52 1.60 9.67 -1.67
CA PHE A 52 1.60 8.58 -2.63
C PHE A 52 0.17 8.09 -2.83
N SER A 53 -0.08 7.33 -3.88
CA SER A 53 -1.39 6.76 -4.17
C SER A 53 -1.33 5.24 -4.04
N ILE A 54 -2.37 4.66 -3.44
CA ILE A 54 -2.63 3.23 -3.45
C ILE A 54 -3.70 2.99 -4.52
N VAL A 55 -3.40 2.15 -5.50
CA VAL A 55 -4.29 1.88 -6.63
C VAL A 55 -4.70 0.42 -6.60
N ASN A 56 -6.01 0.18 -6.58
CA ASN A 56 -6.62 -1.13 -6.69
C ASN A 56 -6.95 -1.41 -8.16
N HIS A 57 -6.37 -2.50 -8.67
CA HIS A 57 -6.54 -3.02 -10.03
C HIS A 57 -7.40 -4.29 -10.06
N SER A 58 -7.92 -4.71 -8.90
CA SER A 58 -8.83 -5.85 -8.80
C SER A 58 -10.29 -5.43 -9.00
N ASP A 59 -11.14 -6.40 -9.29
CA ASP A 59 -12.60 -6.18 -9.44
C ASP A 59 -13.29 -6.06 -8.06
N VAL A 60 -12.61 -6.47 -6.98
CA VAL A 60 -13.16 -6.49 -5.61
C VAL A 60 -12.64 -5.30 -4.79
N PRO A 61 -13.41 -4.80 -3.81
CA PRO A 61 -12.89 -3.83 -2.87
C PRO A 61 -11.78 -4.46 -2.01
N VAL A 62 -10.81 -3.63 -1.64
CA VAL A 62 -9.65 -4.06 -0.83
C VAL A 62 -9.55 -3.17 0.40
N ALA A 63 -9.46 -3.78 1.58
CA ALA A 63 -9.08 -3.09 2.79
C ALA A 63 -7.57 -2.83 2.79
N PHE A 64 -7.14 -1.69 3.32
CA PHE A 64 -5.74 -1.42 3.56
C PHE A 64 -5.49 -1.01 5.01
N LYS A 65 -4.32 -1.35 5.55
CA LYS A 65 -3.84 -0.93 6.86
C LYS A 65 -2.36 -0.55 6.81
N ILE A 66 -2.05 0.66 7.23
CA ILE A 66 -0.68 1.20 7.20
C ILE A 66 0.00 1.01 8.55
N LEU A 67 1.22 0.49 8.52
CA LEU A 67 2.09 0.27 9.66
C LEU A 67 3.45 0.95 9.41
N SER A 68 3.85 1.88 10.27
CA SER A 68 5.20 2.46 10.26
C SER A 68 6.05 1.79 11.34
N SER A 69 7.36 1.65 11.09
CA SER A 69 8.34 1.29 12.12
C SER A 69 8.49 2.38 13.17
N ASP A 70 8.27 3.63 12.79
CA ASP A 70 8.28 4.79 13.70
C ASP A 70 6.97 5.58 13.50
N ASN A 71 6.04 5.40 14.44
CA ASN A 71 4.75 6.11 14.47
C ASN A 71 4.83 7.44 15.24
N TYR A 72 5.95 7.72 15.90
CA TYR A 72 6.15 8.97 16.60
C TYR A 72 6.60 10.04 15.60
N SER A 73 7.66 9.73 14.84
CA SER A 73 8.25 10.65 13.85
C SER A 73 7.39 10.86 12.61
N TYR A 74 6.63 9.85 12.21
CA TYR A 74 5.84 9.84 10.99
C TYR A 74 4.38 9.53 11.29
N PHE A 75 3.49 10.28 10.67
CA PHE A 75 2.06 10.02 10.71
C PHE A 75 1.45 10.10 9.31
N VAL A 76 0.32 9.43 9.12
CA VAL A 76 -0.35 9.31 7.82
C VAL A 76 -1.73 9.94 7.90
N SER A 77 -2.19 10.51 6.78
CA SER A 77 -3.54 11.10 6.68
C SER A 77 -4.65 10.08 6.98
N GLN A 78 -4.43 8.81 6.60
CA GLN A 78 -5.37 7.73 6.84
C GLN A 78 -4.61 6.43 7.10
N LYS A 79 -4.87 5.80 8.26
CA LYS A 79 -4.19 4.56 8.67
C LYS A 79 -4.89 3.29 8.18
N ILE A 80 -6.21 3.35 8.02
CA ILE A 80 -7.05 2.23 7.62
C ILE A 80 -8.20 2.71 6.74
N GLY A 81 -8.59 1.90 5.76
CA GLY A 81 -9.70 2.24 4.89
C GLY A 81 -9.96 1.17 3.84
N VAL A 82 -10.80 1.54 2.88
CA VAL A 82 -11.22 0.69 1.75
C VAL A 82 -10.88 1.40 0.46
N ILE A 83 -10.43 0.64 -0.54
CA ILE A 83 -10.21 1.09 -1.91
C ILE A 83 -11.12 0.28 -2.81
N GLU A 84 -11.93 0.97 -3.61
CA GLU A 84 -12.91 0.33 -4.48
C GLU A 84 -12.23 -0.48 -5.59
N GLY A 85 -12.93 -1.49 -6.14
CA GLY A 85 -12.45 -2.22 -7.32
C GLY A 85 -12.59 -1.40 -8.61
N VAL A 86 -11.94 -1.83 -9.70
CA VAL A 86 -11.89 -1.12 -10.99
C VAL A 86 -13.25 -1.02 -11.68
N ARG A 87 -14.19 -1.95 -11.42
CA ARG A 87 -15.48 -1.99 -12.11
C ARG A 87 -16.63 -2.46 -11.22
N LEU A 88 -17.67 -1.64 -11.14
CA LEU A 88 -19.04 -2.16 -11.04
C LEU A 88 -19.45 -2.56 -12.47
N ARG A 89 -19.27 -3.83 -12.86
CA ARG A 89 -19.56 -4.30 -14.24
C ARG A 89 -20.99 -4.00 -14.71
N ALA A 90 -21.91 -3.66 -13.81
CA ALA A 90 -23.29 -3.33 -14.10
C ALA A 90 -23.52 -1.92 -14.69
N PHE A 91 -22.60 -0.96 -14.53
CA PHE A 91 -22.84 0.45 -14.92
C PHE A 91 -21.61 1.09 -15.61
N PRO A 92 -21.60 1.21 -16.95
CA PRO A 92 -20.43 1.68 -17.71
C PRO A 92 -20.09 3.18 -17.53
N PHE A 93 -20.97 3.94 -16.87
CA PHE A 93 -20.81 5.38 -16.62
C PHE A 93 -20.48 5.70 -15.14
N VAL A 94 -20.34 4.69 -14.28
CA VAL A 94 -19.99 4.87 -12.87
C VAL A 94 -18.49 4.59 -12.70
N GLU A 95 -17.70 5.67 -12.60
CA GLU A 95 -16.29 5.56 -12.20
C GLU A 95 -16.18 5.29 -10.70
N THR A 96 -15.53 4.19 -10.33
CA THR A 96 -15.23 3.86 -8.93
C THR A 96 -13.95 4.55 -8.47
N LYS A 97 -13.87 4.86 -7.18
CA LYS A 97 -12.68 5.43 -6.53
C LYS A 97 -11.67 4.32 -6.23
N ASN A 98 -11.10 3.73 -7.28
CA ASN A 98 -10.11 2.66 -7.20
C ASN A 98 -8.70 3.15 -6.84
N SER A 99 -8.54 4.45 -6.59
CA SER A 99 -7.28 5.09 -6.21
C SER A 99 -7.48 5.96 -4.99
N LEU A 100 -6.60 5.81 -4.00
CA LEU A 100 -6.61 6.59 -2.77
C LEU A 100 -5.26 7.27 -2.57
N ARG A 101 -5.28 8.59 -2.37
CA ARG A 101 -4.10 9.38 -2.04
C ARG A 101 -3.88 9.39 -0.52
N ILE A 102 -2.70 8.95 -0.10
CA ILE A 102 -2.24 9.00 1.29
C ILE A 102 -1.12 10.03 1.40
N THR A 103 -1.22 10.92 2.39
CA THR A 103 -0.15 11.86 2.73
C THR A 103 0.57 11.38 3.98
N VAL A 104 1.90 11.29 3.90
CA VAL A 104 2.79 10.98 5.01
C VAL A 104 3.43 12.28 5.46
N PHE A 105 3.34 12.54 6.75
CA PHE A 105 3.87 13.72 7.40
C PHE A 105 5.03 13.33 8.31
N ARG A 106 6.12 14.09 8.24
CA ARG A 106 7.26 14.02 9.15
C ARG A 106 7.11 15.14 10.18
N ARG A 107 7.14 14.80 11.47
CA ARG A 107 7.16 15.79 12.54
C ARG A 107 8.41 16.69 12.46
N PRO A 108 8.28 17.99 12.75
CA PRO A 108 9.43 18.88 12.90
C PRO A 108 10.45 18.43 13.94
N THR A 109 11.73 18.76 13.72
CA THR A 109 12.81 18.38 14.65
C THR A 109 12.68 19.05 16.02
N SER A 110 11.97 20.18 16.11
CA SER A 110 11.65 20.86 17.37
C SER A 110 10.82 20.00 18.32
N CYS A 111 9.97 19.11 17.81
CA CYS A 111 9.16 18.20 18.62
C CYS A 111 9.99 17.20 19.44
N PHE A 112 11.25 16.97 19.07
CA PHE A 112 12.10 15.93 19.68
C PHE A 112 13.10 16.51 20.70
N ARG A 113 13.21 17.84 20.82
CA ARG A 113 14.23 18.50 21.68
C ARG A 113 14.07 18.19 23.16
N GLN A 114 12.85 17.92 23.63
CA GLN A 114 12.58 17.56 25.04
C GLN A 114 12.96 16.11 25.37
N GLU A 115 12.92 15.22 24.38
CA GLU A 115 13.13 13.77 24.59
C GLU A 115 14.57 13.34 24.30
N PHE A 116 15.25 14.02 23.38
CA PHE A 116 16.61 13.70 22.98
C PHE A 116 17.56 14.81 23.42
N GLY A 117 18.36 14.53 24.46
CA GLY A 117 19.33 15.48 25.01
C GLY A 117 20.49 15.83 24.07
N ASP A 118 20.69 15.10 22.97
CA ASP A 118 21.74 15.38 21.98
C ASP A 118 21.15 15.81 20.62
N PRO A 119 21.25 17.11 20.24
CA PRO A 119 20.71 17.64 18.99
C PRO A 119 21.41 17.06 17.74
N LYS A 120 22.61 16.48 17.87
CA LYS A 120 23.31 15.87 16.74
C LYS A 120 22.63 14.59 16.27
N ARG A 121 22.05 13.81 17.20
CA ARG A 121 21.30 12.58 16.87
C ARG A 121 20.03 12.88 16.07
N LEU A 122 19.41 14.03 16.31
CA LEU A 122 18.22 14.47 15.59
C LEU A 122 18.47 14.83 14.12
N LYS A 123 19.72 15.12 13.76
CA LYS A 123 20.13 15.47 12.38
C LYS A 123 20.85 14.31 11.67
N GLN A 124 20.83 13.10 12.22
CA GLN A 124 21.43 11.93 11.57
C GLN A 124 20.52 11.36 10.49
N HIS A 125 21.12 11.09 9.33
CA HIS A 125 20.47 10.37 8.23
C HIS A 125 20.06 8.97 8.70
N HIS A 126 18.82 8.59 8.41
CA HIS A 126 18.32 7.25 8.72
C HIS A 126 17.17 6.84 7.82
N LYS A 127 16.90 5.53 7.75
CA LYS A 127 15.83 4.94 6.96
C LYS A 127 14.86 4.17 7.86
N GLN A 128 13.57 4.41 7.66
CA GLN A 128 12.47 3.72 8.33
C GLN A 128 11.64 2.95 7.31
N ARG A 129 10.92 1.94 7.79
CA ARG A 129 10.09 1.07 6.94
C ARG A 129 8.62 1.36 7.21
N MET A 130 7.87 1.62 6.15
CA MET A 130 6.42 1.65 6.18
C MET A 130 5.88 0.49 5.36
N HIS A 131 4.85 -0.15 5.88
CA HIS A 131 4.20 -1.29 5.25
C HIS A 131 2.72 -0.99 5.08
N ILE A 132 2.17 -1.39 3.94
CA ILE A 132 0.74 -1.35 3.69
C ILE A 132 0.28 -2.78 3.57
N LEU A 133 -0.51 -3.21 4.54
CA LEU A 133 -1.20 -4.49 4.48
C LEU A 133 -2.44 -4.28 3.63
N VAL A 134 -2.69 -5.18 2.68
CA VAL A 134 -3.86 -5.14 1.81
C VAL A 134 -4.56 -6.49 1.86
N ALA A 135 -5.87 -6.49 2.03
CA ALA A 135 -6.68 -7.70 2.16
C ALA A 135 -7.99 -7.55 1.39
N PRO A 136 -8.48 -8.60 0.73
CA PRO A 136 -9.74 -8.52 0.00
C PRO A 136 -10.90 -8.31 0.99
N LEU A 137 -11.87 -7.48 0.59
CA LEU A 137 -13.13 -7.33 1.32
C LEU A 137 -14.23 -8.12 0.60
N LEU A 138 -14.84 -9.06 1.33
CA LEU A 138 -15.97 -9.83 0.84
C LEU A 138 -17.28 -9.03 0.87
N SER A 139 -17.36 -7.98 1.70
CA SER A 139 -18.50 -7.07 1.80
C SER A 139 -18.04 -5.62 1.94
N TRP A 140 -18.74 -4.71 1.26
CA TRP A 140 -18.51 -3.27 1.29
C TRP A 140 -18.93 -2.61 2.61
N THR A 141 -19.79 -3.27 3.39
CA THR A 141 -20.28 -2.77 4.69
C THR A 141 -19.46 -3.27 5.86
N ALA A 142 -18.52 -4.20 5.63
CA ALA A 142 -17.67 -4.73 6.68
C ALA A 142 -16.67 -3.67 7.16
N ASN A 143 -16.41 -3.65 8.47
CA ASN A 143 -15.37 -2.81 9.03
C ASN A 143 -14.00 -3.21 8.42
N PRO A 144 -13.24 -2.28 7.79
CA PRO A 144 -11.96 -2.61 7.17
C PRO A 144 -10.94 -3.19 8.15
N ALA A 145 -11.06 -2.93 9.46
CA ALA A 145 -10.23 -3.56 10.49
C ALA A 145 -10.43 -5.07 10.59
N ALA A 146 -11.64 -5.57 10.29
CA ALA A 146 -11.96 -6.98 10.40
C ALA A 146 -11.15 -7.83 9.40
N ALA A 147 -10.81 -7.27 8.24
CA ALA A 147 -9.98 -7.94 7.23
C ALA A 147 -8.55 -8.27 7.72
N PHE A 148 -8.10 -7.65 8.82
CA PHE A 148 -6.77 -7.84 9.39
C PHE A 148 -6.77 -8.55 10.76
N LEU A 149 -7.93 -9.05 11.21
CA LEU A 149 -8.02 -9.86 12.44
C LEU A 149 -7.49 -11.28 12.22
N PHE A 150 -7.69 -11.82 11.02
CA PHE A 150 -7.24 -13.16 10.64
C PHE A 150 -5.90 -13.07 9.91
N SER A 151 -4.93 -13.88 10.32
CA SER A 151 -3.52 -13.75 9.94
C SER A 151 -3.17 -14.22 8.52
N ARG A 152 -4.15 -14.69 7.72
CA ARG A 152 -3.84 -15.55 6.55
C ARG A 152 -4.04 -14.93 5.17
N SER A 153 -4.83 -13.87 5.00
CA SER A 153 -5.27 -13.40 3.67
C SER A 153 -4.85 -11.97 3.30
N PHE A 154 -3.74 -11.47 3.87
CA PHE A 154 -3.23 -10.14 3.55
C PHE A 154 -1.87 -10.17 2.83
N GLU A 155 -1.74 -9.32 1.83
CA GLU A 155 -0.48 -9.04 1.15
C GLU A 155 0.17 -7.77 1.71
N LYS A 156 1.47 -7.59 1.43
CA LYS A 156 2.28 -6.55 2.06
C LYS A 156 3.06 -5.74 1.03
N LEU A 157 2.67 -4.48 0.87
CA LEU A 157 3.42 -3.48 0.11
C LEU A 157 4.45 -2.79 1.01
N ARG A 158 5.57 -2.36 0.43
CA ARG A 158 6.75 -1.85 1.14
C ARG A 158 7.09 -0.44 0.67
N LEU A 159 7.26 0.46 1.63
CA LEU A 159 7.73 1.82 1.45
C LEU A 159 8.95 2.08 2.33
N CYS A 160 9.91 2.80 1.78
CA CYS A 160 11.05 3.36 2.51
C CYS A 160 10.76 4.82 2.84
N LEU A 161 10.86 5.18 4.12
CA LEU A 161 10.92 6.56 4.57
C LEU A 161 12.38 6.88 4.82
N GLU A 162 12.94 7.85 4.13
CA GLU A 162 14.33 8.25 4.27
C GLU A 162 14.39 9.66 4.86
N PHE A 163 15.12 9.82 5.94
CA PHE A 163 15.36 11.13 6.53
C PHE A 163 16.79 11.56 6.26
N THR A 164 16.96 12.76 5.69
CA THR A 164 18.28 13.24 5.27
C THR A 164 19.03 13.97 6.38
N GLY A 165 18.32 14.54 7.36
CA GLY A 165 18.91 15.37 8.41
C GLY A 165 19.40 16.74 7.95
N LYS A 166 19.32 17.03 6.65
CA LYS A 166 19.63 18.32 6.03
C LYS A 166 18.35 19.13 5.82
N GLU A 167 18.45 20.42 5.57
CA GLU A 167 17.28 21.21 5.18
C GLU A 167 16.60 20.63 3.94
N PRO A 168 15.27 20.76 3.81
CA PRO A 168 14.53 20.22 2.67
C PRO A 168 15.11 20.72 1.36
N SER A 169 15.61 19.79 0.55
CA SER A 169 16.13 20.07 -0.79
C SER A 169 15.04 19.80 -1.83
N PRO A 170 15.07 20.45 -3.02
CA PRO A 170 14.30 20.02 -4.17
C PRO A 170 14.54 18.55 -4.57
N ASP A 171 15.63 17.94 -4.10
CA ASP A 171 15.96 16.52 -4.30
C ASP A 171 15.22 15.58 -3.35
N ASP A 172 14.63 16.12 -2.27
CA ASP A 172 13.83 15.38 -1.31
C ASP A 172 12.45 15.09 -1.91
N ARG A 173 12.44 14.15 -2.85
CA ARG A 173 11.26 13.78 -3.63
C ARG A 173 10.72 12.43 -3.23
N ALA A 174 9.43 12.28 -3.43
CA ALA A 174 8.75 11.01 -3.37
C ALA A 174 8.78 10.36 -4.76
N GLU A 175 9.36 9.16 -4.86
CA GLU A 175 9.60 8.48 -6.13
C GLU A 175 9.25 6.99 -6.08
N LEU A 176 9.09 6.40 -7.27
CA LEU A 176 8.91 4.97 -7.45
C LEU A 176 10.23 4.34 -7.91
N LEU A 177 10.85 3.58 -7.02
CA LEU A 177 11.98 2.72 -7.35
C LEU A 177 11.46 1.37 -7.87
N VAL A 178 11.36 1.23 -9.18
CA VAL A 178 10.80 0.03 -9.85
C VAL A 178 11.60 -1.24 -9.53
N ASP A 179 12.92 -1.10 -9.35
CA ASP A 179 13.84 -2.21 -9.02
C ASP A 179 13.60 -2.81 -7.61
N LYS A 180 12.91 -2.09 -6.73
CA LYS A 180 12.67 -2.54 -5.36
C LYS A 180 11.39 -3.37 -5.28
N LYS A 181 11.49 -4.63 -4.88
CA LYS A 181 10.31 -5.50 -4.73
C LYS A 181 9.31 -4.98 -3.69
N GLY A 182 8.03 -5.28 -3.91
CA GLY A 182 6.94 -5.01 -2.97
C GLY A 182 6.23 -3.67 -3.16
N TRP A 183 6.38 -3.02 -4.32
CA TRP A 183 5.54 -1.86 -4.68
C TRP A 183 4.21 -2.27 -5.33
N ASN A 184 4.03 -3.55 -5.67
CA ASN A 184 2.80 -4.15 -6.16
C ASN A 184 2.60 -5.55 -5.57
N THR A 185 1.37 -6.06 -5.67
CA THR A 185 1.02 -7.43 -5.30
C THR A 185 1.18 -8.42 -6.46
N TRP A 186 1.09 -7.95 -7.71
CA TRP A 186 1.28 -8.76 -8.92
C TRP A 186 2.60 -8.39 -9.62
N GLY A 187 3.31 -9.37 -10.16
CA GLY A 187 4.65 -9.15 -10.74
C GLY A 187 5.73 -10.03 -10.14
N HIS A 188 5.39 -10.89 -9.17
CA HIS A 188 6.15 -12.10 -8.85
C HIS A 188 6.01 -13.16 -9.95
N VAL A 189 6.28 -12.80 -11.21
CA VAL A 189 6.67 -13.81 -12.18
C VAL A 189 8.10 -14.17 -11.79
N VAL A 190 8.22 -15.21 -10.97
CA VAL A 190 9.48 -15.95 -10.86
C VAL A 190 9.84 -16.31 -12.29
N GLN A 191 10.82 -15.61 -12.87
CA GLN A 191 11.53 -16.16 -14.00
C GLN A 191 12.17 -17.45 -13.47
N LYS A 192 11.47 -18.58 -13.62
CA LYS A 192 12.14 -19.88 -13.62
C LYS A 192 13.12 -19.75 -14.77
N LYS A 193 14.41 -19.67 -14.44
CA LYS A 193 15.45 -19.87 -15.44
C LYS A 193 15.14 -21.19 -16.17
N PRO A 194 15.29 -21.24 -17.49
CA PRO A 194 15.07 -22.46 -18.27
C PRO A 194 15.93 -23.61 -17.76
#